data_AF-A0A972GL05-F1
#
_entry.id   AF-A0A972GL05-F1
#
_cell.length_a   1.000
_cell.length_b   1.000
_cell.length_c   1.000
_cell.angle_alpha   90.00
_cell.angle_beta   90.00
_cell.angle_gamma   90.00
#
_symmetry.space_group_name_H-M   'P 1'
#
loop_
_entity.id
_entity.type
_entity.pdbx_description
1 polymer ?
#
loop_
_entity_poly.entity_id
_entity_poly.type
_entity_poly.pdbx_seq_one_letter_code
_entity_poly.pdbx_strand_id
1 'polypeptide(L)'
;MYGCIPIVDHLEHAPADIPRALLSALRAVYMERGNGQKFIVVVAGALSLSNLTVGESSPFYGIARTVYVGDITEQESLVYITSFMTDRGVVVEDAIYDYLVHMAGGTIHLMNRICRECVESLPGSAREQLRLRDVQKTIKHFIRYAAAHYGPLREAVRLIEDDPDLLLYMSSFWNSRLSLDTGCHWD
;
A
#
# COMPACT_ATOMS: atom_id res chain seq x y z
N MET A 1 28.71 11.65 -14.83
CA MET A 1 28.74 10.31 -14.19
C MET A 1 27.33 10.04 -13.70
N TYR A 2 26.62 9.08 -14.30
CA TYR A 2 25.24 8.77 -13.91
C TYR A 2 25.26 8.08 -12.54
N GLY A 3 24.63 8.68 -11.54
CA GLY A 3 24.46 8.05 -10.23
C GLY A 3 23.41 6.94 -10.35
N CYS A 4 23.77 5.71 -9.98
CA CYS A 4 22.80 4.64 -9.83
C CYS A 4 22.05 4.84 -8.50
N ILE A 5 20.72 4.84 -8.56
CA ILE A 5 19.84 4.88 -7.39
C ILE A 5 19.20 3.50 -7.26
N PRO A 6 19.82 2.55 -6.51
CA PRO A 6 19.19 1.28 -6.24
C PRO A 6 17.93 1.50 -5.37
N ILE A 7 16.84 0.86 -5.79
CA ILE A 7 15.59 0.78 -5.04
C ILE A 7 15.46 -0.65 -4.55
N VAL A 8 15.36 -0.81 -3.23
CA VAL A 8 15.10 -2.10 -2.59
C VAL A 8 13.72 -2.01 -1.96
N ASP A 9 12.82 -2.92 -2.33
CA ASP A 9 11.42 -2.94 -1.88
C ASP A 9 11.08 -4.29 -1.24
N HIS A 10 9.99 -4.33 -0.46
CA HIS A 10 9.43 -5.52 0.16
C HIS A 10 10.36 -6.29 1.11
N LEU A 11 11.26 -5.60 1.81
CA LEU A 11 12.19 -6.23 2.76
C LEU A 11 11.48 -6.95 3.91
N GLU A 12 10.23 -6.61 4.21
CA GLU A 12 9.41 -7.29 5.24
C GLU A 12 9.13 -8.77 4.92
N HIS A 13 9.24 -9.17 3.64
CA HIS A 13 9.07 -10.57 3.24
C HIS A 13 10.36 -11.38 3.33
N ALA A 14 11.51 -10.72 3.55
CA ALA A 14 12.78 -11.39 3.69
C ALA A 14 12.97 -11.93 5.11
N PRO A 15 13.72 -13.04 5.29
CA PRO A 15 14.17 -13.49 6.60
C PRO A 15 14.81 -12.35 7.41
N ALA A 16 14.54 -12.29 8.73
CA ALA A 16 14.87 -11.12 9.57
C ALA A 16 16.36 -10.73 9.60
N ASP A 17 17.26 -11.66 9.25
CA ASP A 17 18.69 -11.45 9.11
C ASP A 17 19.08 -10.72 7.81
N ILE A 18 18.30 -10.87 6.73
CA ILE A 18 18.58 -10.24 5.43
C ILE A 18 18.45 -8.71 5.47
N PRO A 19 17.34 -8.12 5.97
CA PRO A 19 17.26 -6.67 6.13
C PRO A 19 18.45 -6.19 6.97
N ARG A 20 18.73 -6.81 8.13
CA ARG A 20 19.85 -6.39 8.98
C ARG A 20 21.19 -6.43 8.24
N ALA A 21 21.50 -7.50 7.52
CA ALA A 21 22.74 -7.65 6.76
C ALA A 21 22.86 -6.61 5.64
N LEU A 22 21.80 -6.41 4.86
CA LEU A 22 21.75 -5.39 3.80
C LEU A 22 22.01 -4.00 4.38
N LEU A 23 21.30 -3.68 5.47
CA LEU A 23 21.38 -2.39 6.13
C LEU A 23 22.79 -2.13 6.69
N SER A 24 23.44 -3.13 7.29
CA SER A 24 24.85 -3.06 7.71
C SER A 24 25.81 -2.87 6.54
N ALA A 25 25.60 -3.56 5.42
CA ALA A 25 26.44 -3.41 4.22
C ALA A 25 26.32 -2.00 3.63
N LEU A 26 25.11 -1.43 3.57
CA LEU A 26 24.90 -0.05 3.10
C LEU A 26 25.61 0.98 3.97
N ARG A 27 25.63 0.78 5.30
CA ARG A 27 26.37 1.64 6.22
C ARG A 27 27.88 1.57 5.97
N ALA A 28 28.44 0.38 5.77
CA ALA A 28 29.86 0.21 5.46
C ALA A 28 30.24 0.96 4.17
N VAL A 29 29.43 0.79 3.11
CA VAL A 29 29.62 1.49 1.84
C VAL A 29 29.53 3.01 2.01
N TYR A 30 28.63 3.51 2.87
CA TYR A 30 28.54 4.94 3.15
C TYR A 30 29.78 5.47 3.89
N MET A 31 30.31 4.71 4.86
CA MET A 31 31.50 5.11 5.64
C MET A 31 32.80 5.06 4.83
N GLU A 32 32.94 4.14 3.88
CA GLU A 32 34.12 4.03 3.01
C GLU A 32 34.22 5.14 1.95
N ARG A 33 33.14 5.89 1.75
CA ARG A 33 33.10 6.99 0.77
C ARG A 33 33.80 8.24 1.29
N GLY A 34 35.11 8.28 1.13
CA GLY A 34 35.81 9.55 1.03
C GLY A 34 35.29 10.36 -0.19
N ASN A 35 34.63 11.49 0.07
CA ASN A 35 34.30 12.67 -0.77
C ASN A 35 33.99 12.57 -2.29
N GLY A 36 33.96 11.40 -2.94
CA GLY A 36 33.99 11.31 -4.41
C GLY A 36 32.70 10.92 -5.12
N GLN A 37 31.83 10.09 -4.53
CA GLN A 37 30.63 9.59 -5.22
C GLN A 37 29.36 9.74 -4.38
N LYS A 38 28.36 10.43 -4.97
CA LYS A 38 26.99 10.45 -4.47
C LYS A 38 26.33 9.12 -4.80
N PHE A 39 25.99 8.32 -3.80
CA PHE A 39 25.06 7.23 -3.98
C PHE A 39 23.99 7.25 -2.92
N ILE A 40 22.78 7.10 -3.42
CA ILE A 40 21.52 7.24 -2.73
C ILE A 40 20.87 5.89 -2.90
N VAL A 41 20.53 5.23 -1.79
CA VAL A 41 19.72 4.02 -1.81
C VAL A 41 18.35 4.39 -1.28
N VAL A 42 17.32 3.96 -1.99
CA VAL A 42 15.95 4.04 -1.50
C VAL A 42 15.58 2.66 -1.01
N VAL A 43 15.28 2.56 0.28
CA VAL A 43 14.75 1.33 0.88
C VAL A 43 13.28 1.60 1.19
N ALA A 44 12.41 0.85 0.52
CA ALA A 44 10.97 0.84 0.74
C ALA A 44 10.56 -0.47 1.42
N GLY A 45 9.53 -0.38 2.24
CA GLY A 45 8.96 -1.55 2.91
C GLY A 45 7.96 -1.14 3.98
N ALA A 46 7.37 -2.15 4.62
CA ALA A 46 6.31 -1.94 5.60
C ALA A 46 6.80 -1.16 6.83
N LEU A 47 5.85 -0.52 7.54
CA LEU A 47 6.10 0.22 8.78
C LEU A 47 6.76 -0.67 9.85
N SER A 48 6.58 -1.98 9.80
CA SER A 48 7.23 -2.96 10.68
C SER A 48 8.78 -2.90 10.62
N LEU A 49 9.35 -2.43 9.51
CA LEU A 49 10.79 -2.20 9.35
C LEU A 49 11.29 -0.90 10.01
N SER A 50 10.38 -0.02 10.47
CA SER A 50 10.74 1.22 11.15
C SER A 50 11.56 0.94 12.42
N ASN A 51 11.26 -0.14 13.14
CA ASN A 51 12.02 -0.58 14.32
C ASN A 51 13.50 -0.91 14.01
N LEU A 52 13.82 -1.27 12.77
CA LEU A 52 15.20 -1.57 12.33
C LEU A 52 15.91 -0.36 11.75
N THR A 53 15.17 0.71 11.44
CA THR A 53 15.66 1.86 10.68
C THR A 53 15.58 3.18 11.44
N VAL A 54 14.83 3.24 12.54
CA VAL A 54 14.57 4.43 13.35
C VAL A 54 15.07 4.22 14.80
N GLY A 55 15.70 5.25 15.39
CA GLY A 55 16.22 5.23 16.77
C GLY A 55 17.74 5.41 16.87
N GLU A 56 18.24 5.77 18.05
CA GLU A 56 19.69 6.01 18.28
C GLU A 56 20.55 4.75 18.12
N SER A 57 19.96 3.57 18.33
CA SER A 57 20.58 2.26 18.10
C SER A 57 20.44 1.77 16.64
N SER A 58 19.77 2.53 15.78
CA SER A 58 19.59 2.16 14.37
C SER A 58 20.92 2.25 13.61
N PRO A 59 21.24 1.25 12.76
CA PRO A 59 22.33 1.35 11.79
C PRO A 59 22.20 2.57 10.85
N PHE A 60 21.04 3.22 10.79
CA PHE A 60 20.80 4.40 9.96
C PHE A 60 20.80 5.74 10.69
N TYR A 61 21.04 5.75 12.01
CA TYR A 61 21.16 6.99 12.74
C TYR A 61 22.23 7.90 12.10
N GLY A 62 21.82 9.10 11.69
CA GLY A 62 22.67 10.10 11.05
C GLY A 62 23.02 9.87 9.57
N ILE A 63 22.55 8.79 8.94
CA ILE A 63 22.90 8.45 7.54
C ILE A 63 21.70 8.24 6.60
N ALA A 64 20.47 8.08 7.14
CA ALA A 64 19.25 8.04 6.33
C ALA A 64 18.19 9.02 6.81
N ARG A 65 17.26 9.32 5.90
CA ARG A 65 16.04 10.08 6.16
C ARG A 65 14.85 9.16 5.95
N THR A 66 14.10 8.90 7.00
CA THR A 66 12.83 8.17 6.91
C THR A 66 11.76 9.07 6.31
N VAL A 67 11.02 8.56 5.33
CA VAL A 67 9.86 9.22 4.74
C VAL A 67 8.68 8.28 4.91
N TYR A 68 7.65 8.74 5.63
CA TYR A 68 6.40 8.03 5.74
C TYR A 68 5.48 8.46 4.60
N VAL A 69 5.02 7.49 3.82
CA VAL A 69 4.00 7.68 2.79
C VAL A 69 2.71 7.12 3.37
N GLY A 70 1.77 8.01 3.66
CA GLY A 70 0.44 7.63 4.16
C GLY A 70 -0.47 7.16 3.03
N ASP A 71 -1.66 6.71 3.41
CA ASP A 71 -2.74 6.45 2.47
C ASP A 71 -3.15 7.72 1.73
N ILE A 72 -3.67 7.56 0.52
CA ILE A 72 -4.19 8.70 -0.24
C ILE A 72 -5.60 9.05 0.20
N THR A 73 -5.93 10.33 0.07
CA THR A 73 -7.25 10.87 0.38
C THR A 73 -8.33 10.28 -0.54
N GLU A 74 -9.60 10.43 -0.18
CA GLU A 74 -10.71 10.03 -1.05
C GLU A 74 -10.69 10.77 -2.39
N GLN A 75 -10.33 12.07 -2.39
CA GLN A 75 -10.22 12.86 -3.60
C GLN A 75 -9.08 12.36 -4.50
N GLU A 76 -7.91 12.07 -3.93
CA GLU A 76 -6.79 11.47 -4.67
C GLU A 76 -7.15 10.07 -5.17
N SER A 77 -7.92 9.29 -4.40
CA SER A 77 -8.40 7.97 -4.79
C SER A 77 -9.34 8.04 -5.99
N LEU A 78 -10.27 9.00 -5.98
CA LEU A 78 -11.18 9.24 -7.09
C LEU A 78 -10.41 9.65 -8.34
N VAL A 79 -9.47 10.58 -8.23
CA VAL A 79 -8.59 10.99 -9.34
C VAL A 79 -7.81 9.78 -9.88
N TYR A 80 -7.24 8.98 -8.99
CA TYR A 80 -6.49 7.79 -9.34
C TYR A 80 -7.31 6.79 -10.15
N ILE A 81 -8.48 6.41 -9.66
CA ILE A 81 -9.36 5.44 -10.31
C ILE A 81 -9.90 6.00 -11.63
N THR A 82 -10.28 7.28 -11.66
CA THR A 82 -10.79 7.94 -12.87
C THR A 82 -9.75 7.93 -13.98
N SER A 83 -8.50 8.30 -13.68
CA SER A 83 -7.40 8.22 -14.64
C SER A 83 -7.16 6.77 -15.10
N PHE A 84 -7.14 5.82 -14.17
CA PHE A 84 -6.94 4.41 -14.50
C PHE A 84 -7.97 3.85 -15.51
N MET A 85 -9.24 4.19 -15.32
CA MET A 85 -10.35 3.73 -16.17
C MET A 85 -10.37 4.46 -17.51
N THR A 86 -10.14 5.77 -17.49
CA THR A 86 -10.11 6.61 -18.70
C THR A 86 -8.98 6.20 -19.64
N ASP A 87 -7.78 5.93 -19.10
CA ASP A 87 -6.62 5.45 -19.86
C ASP A 87 -6.88 4.12 -20.59
N ARG A 88 -7.86 3.35 -20.11
CA ARG A 88 -8.28 2.06 -20.68
C ARG A 88 -9.56 2.15 -21.51
N GLY A 89 -10.10 3.35 -21.69
CA GLY A 89 -11.31 3.59 -22.48
C GLY A 89 -12.59 2.98 -21.87
N VAL A 90 -12.58 2.71 -20.56
CA VAL A 90 -13.71 2.11 -19.83
C VAL A 90 -14.67 3.20 -19.38
N VAL A 91 -15.95 3.02 -19.68
CA VAL A 91 -17.00 3.96 -19.23
C VAL A 91 -17.53 3.49 -17.88
N VAL A 92 -17.52 4.38 -16.90
CA VAL A 92 -17.91 4.10 -15.52
C VAL A 92 -18.87 5.19 -15.04
N GLU A 93 -19.93 4.78 -14.34
CA GLU A 93 -20.88 5.70 -13.70
C GLU A 93 -20.34 6.20 -12.36
N ASP A 94 -20.68 7.44 -11.97
CA ASP A 94 -20.19 8.09 -10.73
C ASP A 94 -20.37 7.22 -9.48
N ALA A 95 -21.54 6.59 -9.33
CA ALA A 95 -21.83 5.70 -8.20
C ALA A 95 -20.87 4.50 -8.08
N ILE A 96 -20.26 4.07 -9.19
CA ILE A 96 -19.27 2.98 -9.20
C ILE A 96 -17.90 3.48 -8.76
N TYR A 97 -17.54 4.73 -9.08
CA TYR A 97 -16.32 5.34 -8.57
C TYR A 97 -16.38 5.47 -7.05
N ASP A 98 -17.48 6.00 -6.52
CA ASP A 98 -17.70 6.11 -5.07
C ASP A 98 -17.60 4.75 -4.38
N TYR A 99 -18.21 3.73 -4.99
CA TYR A 99 -18.14 2.36 -4.48
C TYR A 99 -16.71 1.81 -4.49
N LEU A 100 -15.93 2.04 -5.54
CA LEU A 100 -14.54 1.60 -5.63
C LEU A 100 -13.64 2.31 -4.61
N VAL A 101 -13.80 3.63 -4.45
CA VAL A 101 -13.06 4.44 -3.47
C VAL A 101 -13.35 3.92 -2.06
N HIS A 102 -14.63 3.75 -1.72
CA HIS A 102 -15.05 3.26 -0.41
C HIS A 102 -14.49 1.86 -0.12
N MET A 103 -14.63 0.93 -1.08
CA MET A 103 -14.21 -0.46 -0.88
C MET A 103 -12.69 -0.65 -0.82
N ALA A 104 -11.91 0.23 -1.44
CA ALA A 104 -10.45 0.13 -1.42
C ALA A 104 -9.80 0.84 -0.22
N GLY A 105 -10.56 1.67 0.51
CA GLY A 105 -10.13 2.31 1.75
C GLY A 105 -8.88 3.18 1.60
N GLY A 106 -8.69 3.83 0.45
CA GLY A 106 -7.55 4.71 0.18
C GLY A 106 -6.23 3.99 -0.16
N THR A 107 -6.22 2.66 -0.25
CA THR A 107 -4.99 1.91 -0.54
C THR A 107 -4.75 1.77 -2.06
N ILE A 108 -3.72 2.45 -2.58
CA ILE A 108 -3.40 2.45 -4.03
C ILE A 108 -3.22 1.03 -4.57
N HIS A 109 -2.56 0.15 -3.83
CA HIS A 109 -2.32 -1.23 -4.27
C HIS A 109 -3.64 -2.02 -4.45
N LEU A 110 -4.59 -1.86 -3.53
CA LEU A 110 -5.87 -2.53 -3.61
C LEU A 110 -6.73 -1.93 -4.73
N MET A 111 -6.76 -0.60 -4.84
CA MET A 111 -7.44 0.10 -5.94
C MET A 111 -6.94 -0.39 -7.30
N ASN A 112 -5.62 -0.41 -7.51
CA ASN A 112 -5.01 -0.91 -8.74
C ASN A 112 -5.45 -2.32 -9.08
N ARG A 113 -5.42 -3.20 -8.06
CA ARG A 113 -5.75 -4.60 -8.25
C ARG A 113 -7.21 -4.79 -8.62
N ILE A 114 -8.13 -4.21 -7.83
CA ILE A 114 -9.57 -4.31 -8.07
C ILE A 114 -9.90 -3.69 -9.43
N CYS A 115 -9.37 -2.49 -9.74
CA CYS A 115 -9.63 -1.84 -11.02
C CYS A 115 -9.12 -2.67 -12.19
N ARG A 116 -7.90 -3.23 -12.11
CA ARG A 116 -7.36 -4.12 -13.13
C ARG A 116 -8.24 -5.37 -13.32
N GLU A 117 -8.59 -6.06 -12.25
CA GLU A 117 -9.43 -7.26 -12.32
C GLU A 117 -10.84 -6.93 -12.87
N CYS A 118 -11.39 -5.76 -12.53
CA CYS A 118 -12.62 -5.26 -13.13
C CYS A 118 -12.49 -5.09 -14.64
N VAL A 119 -11.45 -4.41 -15.13
CA VAL A 119 -11.23 -4.22 -16.58
C VAL A 119 -10.98 -5.55 -17.29
N GLU A 120 -10.17 -6.44 -16.72
CA GLU A 120 -9.88 -7.76 -17.30
C GLU A 120 -11.12 -8.67 -17.36
N SER A 121 -12.13 -8.41 -16.51
CA SER A 121 -13.39 -9.16 -16.51
C SER A 121 -14.38 -8.69 -17.59
N LEU A 122 -14.11 -7.56 -18.25
CA LEU A 122 -15.00 -7.00 -19.26
C LEU A 122 -14.81 -7.70 -20.63
N PRO A 123 -15.90 -7.85 -21.40
CA PRO A 123 -15.87 -8.60 -22.65
C PRO A 123 -15.35 -7.78 -23.84
N GLY A 124 -14.06 -7.99 -24.21
CA GLY A 124 -13.21 -7.33 -25.23
C GLY A 124 -13.81 -6.55 -26.42
N SER A 125 -14.74 -5.62 -26.20
CA SER A 125 -15.54 -4.93 -27.23
C SER A 125 -15.41 -3.41 -27.09
N ALA A 126 -15.54 -2.69 -28.21
CA ALA A 126 -15.02 -1.32 -28.39
C ALA A 126 -15.55 -0.18 -27.47
N ARG A 127 -16.44 -0.45 -26.49
CA ARG A 127 -16.82 0.47 -25.40
C ARG A 127 -17.40 -0.34 -24.25
N GLU A 128 -16.54 -0.79 -23.36
CA GLU A 128 -16.99 -1.56 -22.20
C GLU A 128 -17.47 -0.62 -21.10
N GLN A 129 -18.76 -0.74 -20.78
CA GLN A 129 -19.35 -0.09 -19.61
C GLN A 129 -19.16 -1.01 -18.41
N LEU A 130 -18.41 -0.54 -17.42
CA LEU A 130 -18.28 -1.23 -16.14
C LEU A 130 -19.58 -1.07 -15.37
N ARG A 131 -20.20 -2.17 -14.95
CA ARG A 131 -21.42 -2.15 -14.14
C ARG A 131 -21.10 -2.46 -12.69
N LEU A 132 -21.91 -1.94 -11.78
CA LEU A 132 -21.77 -2.17 -10.34
C LEU A 132 -21.72 -3.66 -9.98
N ARG A 133 -22.54 -4.49 -10.65
CA ARG A 133 -22.56 -5.95 -10.44
C ARG A 133 -21.22 -6.62 -10.74
N ASP A 134 -20.48 -6.11 -11.71
CA ASP A 134 -19.21 -6.69 -12.16
C ASP A 134 -18.13 -6.35 -11.13
N VAL A 135 -18.12 -5.10 -10.64
CA VAL A 135 -17.28 -4.66 -9.52
C VAL A 135 -17.54 -5.47 -8.25
N GLN A 136 -18.80 -5.62 -7.86
CA GLN A 136 -19.18 -6.41 -6.68
C GLN A 136 -18.75 -7.86 -6.80
N LYS A 137 -18.84 -8.45 -8.00
CA LYS A 137 -18.40 -9.82 -8.27
C LYS A 137 -16.88 -9.92 -8.13
N THR A 138 -16.12 -8.98 -8.69
CA THR A 138 -14.66 -8.92 -8.57
C THR A 138 -14.23 -8.80 -7.12
N ILE A 139 -14.82 -7.89 -6.35
CA ILE A 139 -14.53 -7.72 -4.93
C ILE A 139 -14.83 -9.01 -4.13
N LYS A 140 -16.00 -9.62 -4.35
CA LYS A 140 -16.35 -10.90 -3.69
C LYS A 140 -15.37 -12.01 -4.04
N HIS A 141 -14.92 -12.06 -5.30
CA HIS A 141 -13.91 -13.02 -5.74
C HIS A 141 -12.57 -12.77 -5.03
N PHE A 142 -12.13 -11.51 -4.96
CA PHE A 142 -10.92 -11.11 -4.26
C PHE A 142 -10.96 -11.55 -2.79
N ILE A 143 -12.02 -11.20 -2.06
CA ILE A 143 -12.18 -11.55 -0.64
C ILE A 143 -12.10 -13.07 -0.45
N ARG A 144 -12.75 -13.83 -1.32
CA ARG A 144 -12.85 -15.28 -1.16
C ARG A 144 -11.58 -16.05 -1.51
N TYR A 145 -10.81 -15.58 -2.50
CA TYR A 145 -9.73 -16.39 -3.07
C TYR A 145 -8.35 -15.71 -3.03
N ALA A 146 -8.30 -14.38 -3.06
CA ALA A 146 -7.06 -13.63 -3.16
C ALA A 146 -6.63 -12.97 -1.85
N ALA A 147 -7.58 -12.59 -0.98
CA ALA A 147 -7.29 -11.85 0.24
C ALA A 147 -6.31 -12.58 1.16
N ALA A 148 -6.45 -13.90 1.33
CA ALA A 148 -5.53 -14.70 2.15
C ALA A 148 -4.06 -14.63 1.71
N HIS A 149 -3.81 -14.35 0.43
CA HIS A 149 -2.48 -14.23 -0.16
C HIS A 149 -2.08 -12.77 -0.44
N TYR A 150 -2.91 -11.82 -0.03
CA TYR A 150 -2.64 -10.40 -0.24
C TYR A 150 -1.59 -9.91 0.77
N GLY A 151 -0.39 -9.58 0.28
CA GLY A 151 0.77 -9.22 1.10
C GLY A 151 0.45 -8.21 2.21
N PRO A 152 -0.16 -7.04 1.92
CA PRO A 152 -0.51 -6.06 2.94
C PRO A 152 -1.44 -6.61 4.03
N LEU A 153 -2.40 -7.47 3.67
CA LEU A 153 -3.29 -8.10 4.67
C LEU A 153 -2.53 -9.15 5.49
N ARG A 154 -1.66 -9.95 4.87
CA ARG A 154 -0.81 -10.90 5.61
C ARG A 154 0.11 -10.21 6.60
N GLU A 155 0.68 -9.06 6.22
CA GLU A 155 1.52 -8.28 7.12
C GLU A 155 0.71 -7.66 8.25
N ALA A 156 -0.50 -7.14 7.97
CA ALA A 156 -1.40 -6.65 9.02
C ALA A 156 -1.77 -7.77 10.01
N VAL A 157 -2.07 -8.98 9.52
CA VAL A 157 -2.32 -10.16 10.36
C VAL A 157 -1.09 -10.51 11.19
N ARG A 158 0.11 -10.55 10.58
CA ARG A 158 1.37 -10.83 11.29
C ARG A 158 1.63 -9.81 12.39
N LEU A 159 1.41 -8.52 12.12
CA LEU A 159 1.54 -7.46 13.13
C LEU A 159 0.60 -7.67 14.32
N ILE A 160 -0.65 -8.05 14.05
CA ILE A 160 -1.63 -8.36 15.09
C ILE A 160 -1.25 -9.63 15.87
N GLU A 161 -0.70 -10.64 15.19
CA GLU A 161 -0.20 -11.87 15.86
C GLU A 161 1.01 -11.58 16.74
N ASP A 162 1.91 -10.69 16.29
CA ASP A 162 3.10 -10.26 17.02
C ASP A 162 2.74 -9.34 18.22
N ASP A 163 1.69 -8.53 18.10
CA ASP A 163 1.16 -7.66 19.15
C ASP A 163 -0.39 -7.59 19.11
N PRO A 164 -1.08 -8.46 19.88
CA PRO A 164 -2.54 -8.51 19.91
C PRO A 164 -3.20 -7.21 20.42
N ASP A 165 -2.50 -6.39 21.20
CA ASP A 165 -3.03 -5.14 21.72
C ASP A 165 -3.25 -4.10 20.60
N LEU A 166 -2.62 -4.29 19.43
CA LEU A 166 -2.91 -3.51 18.22
C LEU A 166 -4.39 -3.57 17.82
N LEU A 167 -5.11 -4.68 18.09
CA LEU A 167 -6.55 -4.77 17.84
C LEU A 167 -7.35 -3.79 18.71
N LEU A 168 -6.90 -3.52 19.94
CA LEU A 168 -7.54 -2.57 20.84
C LEU A 168 -7.32 -1.13 20.34
N TYR A 169 -6.12 -0.83 19.82
CA TYR A 169 -5.84 0.45 19.17
C TYR A 169 -6.61 0.62 17.86
N MET A 170 -6.71 -0.42 17.04
CA MET A 170 -7.50 -0.38 15.81
C MET A 170 -8.99 -0.19 16.11
N SER A 171 -9.56 -0.94 17.06
CA SER A 171 -11.00 -0.83 17.39
C SER A 171 -11.38 0.54 17.96
N SER A 172 -10.49 1.18 18.74
CA SER A 172 -10.69 2.56 19.21
C SER A 172 -10.58 3.59 18.06
N PHE A 173 -9.66 3.40 17.12
CA PHE A 173 -9.55 4.21 15.91
C PHE A 173 -10.78 4.07 14.99
N TRP A 174 -11.23 2.84 14.74
CA TRP A 174 -12.43 2.55 13.95
C TRP A 174 -13.70 3.11 14.61
N ASN A 175 -13.84 3.02 15.94
CA ASN A 175 -14.96 3.64 16.66
C ASN A 175 -14.95 5.16 16.54
N SER A 176 -13.78 5.81 16.58
CA SER A 176 -13.67 7.27 16.40
C SER A 176 -14.01 7.73 14.98
N ARG A 177 -13.77 6.88 13.98
CA ARG A 177 -14.05 7.16 12.56
C ARG A 177 -15.52 6.87 12.22
N LEU A 178 -16.10 5.81 12.75
CA LEU A 178 -17.54 5.53 12.64
C LEU A 178 -18.39 6.59 13.35
N SER A 179 -17.93 7.14 14.47
CA SER A 179 -18.64 8.24 15.15
C SER A 179 -18.62 9.58 14.39
N LEU A 180 -17.77 9.72 13.36
CA LEU A 180 -17.76 10.87 12.45
C LEU A 180 -18.66 10.65 11.22
N ASP A 181 -19.04 9.40 10.91
CA ASP A 181 -19.82 9.03 9.70
C ASP A 181 -21.24 8.49 9.98
N THR A 182 -21.68 8.35 11.23
CA THR A 182 -23.08 7.99 11.53
C THR A 182 -24.01 9.19 11.41
N GLY A 183 -24.17 9.66 10.16
CA GLY A 183 -25.25 10.51 9.67
C GLY A 183 -26.24 9.75 8.77
N CYS A 184 -26.19 8.42 8.71
CA CYS A 184 -27.16 7.60 7.97
C CYS A 184 -27.71 6.47 8.85
N HIS A 185 -28.97 6.63 9.25
CA HIS A 185 -29.83 5.58 9.80
C HIS A 185 -30.05 4.50 8.74
N TRP A 186 -29.80 3.25 9.09
CA TRP A 186 -30.35 2.08 8.40
C TRP A 186 -31.52 1.57 9.26
N ASP A 187 -32.74 1.81 8.80
CA ASP A 187 -33.91 1.00 9.15
C ASP A 187 -33.91 -0.30 8.31
#